data_AF-A0A7V2HEK9-F1
#
_entry.id   AF-A0A7V2HEK9-F1
#
_cell.length_a   1.000
_cell.length_b   1.000
_cell.length_c   1.000
_cell.angle_alpha   90.00
_cell.angle_beta   90.00
_cell.angle_gamma   90.00
#
_symmetry.space_group_name_H-M   'P 1'
#
loop_
_entity.id
_entity.type
_entity.pdbx_description
1 polymer ?
#
loop_
_entity_poly.entity_id
_entity_poly.type
_entity_poly.pdbx_seq_one_letter_code
_entity_poly.pdbx_strand_id
1 'polypeptide(L)'
;MKERSAAEPASPEEVAGPRRTLHISDVTGGSTAKVNGRARTLPLFDSWPPELDRYLRHFLPAKASDERHVISAIRASHPDLSEDLIWSRIAYLGLTDRKRRPYQKHEWTDTEDQILRREYGRSRASSRNAIDKVLALHPDWSPDAVVWRARVLGLTQHRATPPEPWSSTLDHYLLCLMGCQLETIARRLKRSEQSIIARLRRLGWGADFFGGFKTKDLVLDLRVSEAQVNRWVRRGWLERKKGRITEDSLRWLCRHHPEQIPFDALAPETQNWLKLSMDYGRGTAVRHGGRKKKSAASEAPDARRRQFDGSITG
;
A
#
# COMPACT_ATOMS: atom_id res chain seq x y z
N MET A 1 -46.61 67.16 8.11
CA MET A 1 -45.77 66.59 9.19
C MET A 1 -44.64 65.84 8.51
N LYS A 2 -43.54 66.56 8.28
CA LYS A 2 -42.21 66.39 8.91
C LYS A 2 -41.51 65.13 8.40
N GLU A 3 -40.32 65.13 7.84
CA GLU A 3 -39.28 66.12 7.48
C GLU A 3 -38.29 65.27 6.63
N ARG A 4 -37.99 65.61 5.37
CA ARG A 4 -36.73 66.25 4.95
C ARG A 4 -35.48 65.79 5.73
N SER A 5 -34.52 65.15 5.05
CA SER A 5 -33.22 65.81 4.79
C SER A 5 -32.36 65.04 3.80
N ALA A 6 -32.09 65.71 2.68
CA ALA A 6 -30.92 65.51 1.83
C ALA A 6 -29.80 66.42 2.34
N ALA A 7 -28.54 65.98 2.27
CA ALA A 7 -27.37 66.85 2.14
C ALA A 7 -26.13 66.02 1.71
N GLU A 8 -25.86 66.06 0.41
CA GLU A 8 -24.52 66.09 -0.21
C GLU A 8 -23.85 67.47 0.07
N PRO A 9 -22.67 67.84 -0.46
CA PRO A 9 -21.36 67.20 -0.67
C PRO A 9 -20.20 68.04 -0.03
N ALA A 10 -18.95 67.53 0.01
CA ALA A 10 -17.72 68.32 -0.16
C ALA A 10 -16.43 67.44 -0.11
N SER A 11 -15.80 67.25 -1.27
CA SER A 11 -14.32 67.29 -1.42
C SER A 11 -13.93 68.77 -1.71
N PRO A 12 -12.66 69.24 -1.79
CA PRO A 12 -11.35 68.57 -1.93
C PRO A 12 -10.21 69.27 -1.10
N GLU A 13 -8.95 69.16 -1.58
CA GLU A 13 -7.66 69.76 -1.14
C GLU A 13 -6.84 68.91 -0.16
N GLU A 14 -5.77 68.20 -0.54
CA GLU A 14 -4.56 68.54 -1.33
C GLU A 14 -3.53 69.39 -0.55
N VAL A 15 -2.53 68.74 0.09
CA VAL A 15 -1.17 69.31 0.27
C VAL A 15 -0.10 68.20 0.21
N ALA A 16 0.52 68.10 -0.98
CA ALA A 16 1.94 67.96 -1.29
C ALA A 16 2.96 67.28 -0.32
N GLY A 17 3.46 66.11 -0.76
CA GLY A 17 4.89 65.78 -1.01
C GLY A 17 5.91 65.63 0.15
N PRO A 18 7.13 65.08 -0.07
CA PRO A 18 7.74 64.71 -1.35
C PRO A 18 8.28 63.26 -1.47
N ARG A 19 8.60 62.95 -2.72
CA ARG A 19 9.22 61.76 -3.30
C ARG A 19 10.51 61.33 -2.61
N ARG A 20 10.69 60.02 -2.39
CA ARG A 20 12.00 59.36 -2.39
C ARG A 20 11.98 58.10 -3.23
N THR A 21 12.83 58.15 -4.24
CA THR A 21 13.36 57.12 -5.14
C THR A 21 13.67 55.81 -4.41
N LEU A 22 13.18 54.68 -4.93
CA LEU A 22 13.64 53.34 -4.59
C LEU A 22 14.57 52.83 -5.69
N HIS A 23 15.85 52.70 -5.36
CA HIS A 23 16.81 51.91 -6.12
C HIS A 23 17.35 50.79 -5.20
N ILE A 24 17.03 49.57 -5.61
CA ILE A 24 17.79 48.30 -5.53
C ILE A 24 18.89 48.23 -4.45
N SER A 25 18.71 47.32 -3.47
CA SER A 25 19.66 46.27 -3.06
C SER A 25 19.03 45.37 -1.99
N ASP A 26 19.22 44.05 -2.17
CA ASP A 26 19.30 42.99 -1.16
C ASP A 26 18.09 42.64 -0.27
N VAL A 27 17.32 41.66 -0.74
CA VAL A 27 16.47 40.81 0.11
C VAL A 27 16.93 39.36 -0.04
N THR A 28 17.86 38.94 0.82
CA THR A 28 17.88 37.56 1.34
C THR A 28 16.68 37.39 2.25
N GLY A 29 15.57 36.96 1.65
CA GLY A 29 14.33 36.63 2.36
C GLY A 29 13.76 35.35 1.76
N GLY A 30 13.95 34.24 2.48
CA GLY A 30 13.40 32.94 2.13
C GLY A 30 11.88 32.99 2.04
N SER A 31 11.37 33.08 0.81
CA SER A 31 9.95 32.93 0.52
C SER A 31 9.62 31.44 0.41
N THR A 32 9.15 30.86 1.52
CA THR A 32 8.54 29.53 1.48
C THR A 32 7.12 29.63 0.92
N ALA A 33 7.01 29.66 -0.40
CA ALA A 33 5.76 29.35 -1.08
C ALA A 33 5.50 27.84 -0.92
N LYS A 34 4.54 27.49 -0.05
CA LYS A 34 3.98 26.14 0.04
C LYS A 34 3.22 25.84 -1.26
N VAL A 35 3.93 25.27 -2.23
CA VAL A 35 3.32 24.57 -3.37
C VAL A 35 3.36 23.08 -3.06
N ASN A 36 2.18 22.50 -2.90
CA ASN A 36 1.98 21.06 -2.79
C ASN A 36 2.45 20.38 -4.08
N GLY A 37 3.65 19.82 -4.03
CA GLY A 37 4.17 18.96 -5.07
C GLY A 37 5.56 18.54 -4.65
N ARG A 38 5.67 17.32 -4.08
CA ARG A 38 6.91 16.61 -3.72
C ARG A 38 8.16 17.37 -4.19
N ALA A 39 8.87 18.02 -3.27
CA ALA A 39 10.26 18.33 -3.49
C ALA A 39 10.94 17.00 -3.80
N ARG A 40 11.11 16.69 -5.08
CA ARG A 40 12.02 15.64 -5.50
C ARG A 40 13.37 16.21 -5.11
N THR A 41 13.96 15.70 -4.05
CA THR A 41 15.38 15.85 -3.81
C THR A 41 16.04 15.48 -5.13
N LEU A 42 16.56 16.47 -5.86
CA LEU A 42 17.34 16.19 -7.05
C LEU A 42 18.50 15.31 -6.55
N PRO A 43 18.71 14.11 -7.10
CA PRO A 43 19.80 13.27 -6.66
C PRO A 43 21.11 14.08 -6.79
N LEU A 44 21.89 14.16 -5.71
CA LEU A 44 23.22 14.74 -5.77
C LEU A 44 24.02 13.89 -6.77
N PHE A 45 24.57 14.53 -7.79
CA PHE A 45 25.38 13.89 -8.84
C PHE A 45 26.81 13.61 -8.39
N ASP A 46 27.06 13.54 -7.08
CA ASP A 46 28.41 13.47 -6.49
C ASP A 46 29.18 12.22 -6.92
N SER A 47 28.46 11.14 -7.28
CA SER A 47 29.02 9.90 -7.78
C SER A 47 29.01 9.78 -9.31
N TRP A 48 28.71 10.86 -10.04
CA TRP A 48 28.59 10.83 -11.51
C TRP A 48 29.96 11.02 -12.21
N PRO A 49 30.43 10.05 -13.00
CA PRO A 49 31.68 10.19 -13.76
C PRO A 49 31.54 11.25 -14.87
N PRO A 50 32.40 12.30 -14.92
CA PRO A 50 32.28 13.38 -15.89
C PRO A 50 32.51 12.93 -17.35
N GLU A 51 33.20 11.80 -17.56
CA GLU A 51 33.41 11.20 -18.87
C GLU A 51 32.09 10.77 -19.52
N LEU A 52 31.12 10.35 -18.71
CA LEU A 52 29.81 9.95 -19.17
C LEU A 52 28.99 11.11 -19.71
N ASP A 53 29.20 12.35 -19.24
CA ASP A 53 28.55 13.52 -19.84
C ASP A 53 28.99 13.71 -21.30
N ARG A 54 30.27 13.45 -21.58
CA ARG A 54 30.83 13.56 -22.94
C ARG A 54 30.33 12.42 -23.83
N TYR A 55 30.24 11.21 -23.27
CA TYR A 55 29.61 10.05 -23.92
C TYR A 55 28.14 10.32 -24.26
N LEU A 56 27.34 10.77 -23.29
CA LEU A 56 25.93 11.11 -23.48
C LEU A 56 25.74 12.18 -24.56
N ARG A 57 26.53 13.26 -24.55
CA ARG A 57 26.45 14.32 -25.57
C ARG A 57 26.82 13.84 -26.97
N HIS A 58 27.69 12.85 -27.09
CA HIS A 58 28.13 12.32 -28.38
C HIS A 58 27.12 11.34 -28.99
N PHE A 59 26.51 10.48 -28.16
CA PHE A 59 25.68 9.38 -28.64
C PHE A 59 24.16 9.64 -28.59
N LEU A 60 23.69 10.68 -27.88
CA LEU A 60 22.26 11.04 -27.82
C LEU A 60 21.69 12.03 -28.88
N PRO A 61 22.45 12.78 -29.69
CA PRO A 61 21.86 13.89 -30.46
C PRO A 61 21.06 13.52 -31.72
N ALA A 62 20.66 12.25 -31.98
CA ALA A 62 20.14 11.90 -33.32
C ALA A 62 18.84 11.08 -33.45
N LYS A 63 18.32 10.33 -32.47
CA LYS A 63 16.99 9.65 -32.56
C LYS A 63 16.59 8.99 -31.24
N ALA A 64 15.29 8.97 -30.94
CA ALA A 64 14.69 8.36 -29.74
C ALA A 64 14.93 6.84 -29.58
N SER A 65 15.45 6.18 -30.62
CA SER A 65 15.79 4.75 -30.65
C SER A 65 17.09 4.43 -29.91
N ASP A 66 18.01 5.39 -29.81
CA ASP A 66 19.39 5.12 -29.35
C ASP A 66 19.56 5.31 -27.84
N GLU A 67 18.62 5.98 -27.17
CA GLU A 67 18.66 6.24 -25.72
C GLU A 67 18.74 4.95 -24.89
N ARG A 68 17.95 3.93 -25.23
CA ARG A 68 17.95 2.66 -24.48
C ARG A 68 19.25 1.88 -24.65
N HIS A 69 19.85 1.94 -25.84
CA HIS A 69 21.13 1.30 -26.12
C HIS A 69 22.26 2.01 -25.37
N VAL A 70 22.27 3.35 -25.37
CA VAL A 70 23.24 4.19 -24.63
C VAL A 70 23.14 3.96 -23.12
N ILE A 71 21.92 3.92 -22.56
CA ILE A 71 21.71 3.63 -21.12
C ILE A 71 22.18 2.21 -20.77
N SER A 72 21.89 1.23 -21.63
CA SER A 72 22.33 -0.15 -21.43
C SER A 72 23.86 -0.28 -21.48
N ALA A 73 24.52 0.44 -22.39
CA ALA A 73 25.97 0.48 -22.49
C ALA A 73 26.61 1.10 -21.24
N ILE A 74 26.07 2.22 -20.75
CA ILE A 74 26.56 2.87 -19.51
C ILE A 74 26.41 1.93 -18.33
N ARG A 75 25.27 1.23 -18.20
CA ARG A 75 25.03 0.26 -17.12
C ARG A 75 25.94 -0.97 -17.22
N ALA A 76 26.39 -1.35 -18.41
CA ALA A 76 27.35 -2.43 -18.59
C ALA A 76 28.77 -2.04 -18.14
N SER A 77 29.18 -0.79 -18.37
CA SER A 77 30.48 -0.26 -17.92
C SER A 77 30.48 0.24 -16.46
N HIS A 78 29.32 0.66 -15.95
CA HIS A 78 29.15 1.25 -14.62
C HIS A 78 27.90 0.68 -13.93
N PRO A 79 27.98 -0.56 -13.42
CA PRO A 79 26.84 -1.23 -12.79
C PRO A 79 26.38 -0.56 -11.49
N ASP A 80 27.23 0.25 -10.87
CA ASP A 80 26.96 0.98 -9.63
C ASP A 80 26.02 2.17 -9.84
N LEU A 81 25.87 2.63 -11.08
CA LEU A 81 24.97 3.73 -11.44
C LEU A 81 23.55 3.19 -11.64
N SER A 82 22.61 3.76 -10.88
CA SER A 82 21.20 3.44 -11.07
C SER A 82 20.66 4.04 -12.36
N GLU A 83 19.72 3.33 -13.00
CA GLU A 83 19.05 3.80 -14.22
C GLU A 83 18.36 5.15 -14.02
N ASP A 84 17.78 5.37 -12.83
CA ASP A 84 17.14 6.63 -12.45
C ASP A 84 18.14 7.81 -12.37
N LEU A 85 19.37 7.56 -11.93
CA LEU A 85 20.42 8.57 -11.87
C LEU A 85 20.89 8.95 -13.28
N ILE A 86 21.06 7.96 -14.16
CA ILE A 86 21.40 8.16 -15.57
C ILE A 86 20.31 8.99 -16.27
N TRP A 87 19.04 8.65 -16.08
CA TRP A 87 17.91 9.43 -16.61
C TRP A 87 17.87 10.86 -16.07
N SER A 88 18.12 11.04 -14.77
CA SER A 88 18.17 12.35 -14.14
C SER A 88 19.29 13.21 -14.71
N ARG A 89 20.45 12.61 -15.03
CA ARG A 89 21.56 13.32 -15.67
C ARG A 89 21.25 13.68 -17.13
N ILE A 90 20.67 12.76 -17.92
CA ILE A 90 20.24 13.04 -19.30
C ILE A 90 19.27 14.22 -19.34
N ALA A 91 18.31 14.26 -18.40
CA ALA A 91 17.38 15.36 -18.26
C ALA A 91 18.06 16.67 -17.80
N TYR A 92 19.02 16.59 -16.86
CA TYR A 92 19.79 17.75 -16.40
C TYR A 92 20.65 18.37 -17.52
N LEU A 93 21.23 17.54 -18.39
CA LEU A 93 22.04 17.98 -19.53
C LEU A 93 21.22 18.47 -20.72
N GLY A 94 19.88 18.38 -20.66
CA GLY A 94 19.00 18.77 -21.77
C GLY A 94 19.16 17.91 -23.02
N LEU A 95 19.69 16.68 -22.89
CA LEU A 95 20.00 15.79 -24.02
C LEU A 95 18.83 14.94 -24.50
N THR A 96 17.65 15.16 -23.92
CA THR A 96 16.43 14.50 -24.34
C THR A 96 15.37 15.54 -24.63
N ASP A 97 14.85 15.52 -25.85
CA ASP A 97 13.64 16.23 -26.25
C ASP A 97 12.37 15.53 -25.75
N ARG A 98 12.50 14.45 -24.97
CA ARG A 98 11.41 13.88 -24.18
C ARG A 98 11.03 14.88 -23.08
N LYS A 99 10.33 15.94 -23.47
CA LYS A 99 9.20 16.45 -22.69
C LYS A 99 8.47 15.19 -22.23
N ARG A 100 8.24 15.00 -20.92
CA ARG A 100 7.19 14.08 -20.45
C ARG A 100 6.07 14.19 -21.48
N ARG A 101 5.63 13.09 -22.11
CA ARG A 101 4.63 13.14 -23.19
C ARG A 101 3.66 14.26 -22.82
N PRO A 102 3.58 15.35 -23.61
CA PRO A 102 2.79 16.50 -23.23
C PRO A 102 1.46 15.95 -22.78
N TYR A 103 1.00 16.33 -21.57
CA TYR A 103 -0.23 15.82 -20.99
C TYR A 103 -1.27 15.82 -22.09
N GLN A 104 -1.57 14.64 -22.64
CA GLN A 104 -2.50 14.59 -23.76
C GLN A 104 -3.83 14.92 -23.10
N LYS A 105 -4.33 16.11 -23.42
CA LYS A 105 -5.68 16.48 -23.03
C LYS A 105 -6.57 15.47 -23.73
N HIS A 106 -7.03 14.48 -22.98
CA HIS A 106 -8.05 13.56 -23.46
C HIS A 106 -9.23 14.41 -23.91
N GLU A 107 -9.55 14.34 -25.20
CA GLU A 107 -10.69 15.04 -25.78
C GLU A 107 -11.95 14.27 -25.38
N TRP A 108 -12.49 14.61 -24.21
CA TRP A 108 -13.74 14.04 -23.72
C TRP A 108 -14.90 14.57 -24.55
N THR A 109 -15.62 13.66 -25.20
CA THR A 109 -16.87 13.97 -25.90
C THR A 109 -18.06 13.62 -25.00
N ASP A 110 -19.24 14.09 -25.40
CA ASP A 110 -20.49 13.75 -24.71
C ASP A 110 -20.78 12.24 -24.73
N THR A 111 -20.24 11.49 -25.70
CA THR A 111 -20.46 10.05 -25.80
C THR A 111 -19.78 9.30 -24.66
N GLU A 112 -18.51 9.59 -24.36
CA GLU A 112 -17.83 8.96 -23.22
C GLU A 112 -18.45 9.40 -21.89
N ASP A 113 -18.79 10.68 -21.76
CA ASP A 113 -19.44 11.19 -20.56
C ASP A 113 -20.81 10.53 -20.35
N GLN A 114 -21.56 10.21 -21.40
CA GLN A 114 -22.86 9.52 -21.30
C GLN A 114 -22.69 8.04 -20.92
N ILE A 115 -21.66 7.35 -21.42
CA ILE A 115 -21.29 6.00 -20.95
C ILE A 115 -21.03 6.04 -19.44
N LEU A 116 -20.22 7.00 -18.98
CA LEU A 116 -19.93 7.17 -17.56
C LEU A 116 -21.19 7.49 -16.76
N ARG A 117 -22.00 8.48 -17.17
CA ARG A 117 -23.24 8.86 -16.45
C ARG A 117 -24.25 7.70 -16.36
N ARG A 118 -24.34 6.86 -17.40
CA ARG A 118 -25.29 5.76 -17.42
C ARG A 118 -24.86 4.60 -16.53
N GLU A 119 -23.58 4.23 -16.56
CA GLU A 119 -23.10 2.95 -16.02
C GLU A 119 -22.12 3.08 -14.85
N TYR A 120 -21.38 4.17 -14.75
CA TYR A 120 -20.37 4.32 -13.70
C TYR A 120 -21.02 4.57 -12.33
N GLY A 121 -20.54 3.88 -11.29
CA GLY A 121 -20.93 4.13 -9.90
C GLY A 121 -22.16 3.35 -9.41
N ARG A 122 -22.89 2.65 -10.28
CA ARG A 122 -24.01 1.77 -9.87
C ARG A 122 -23.56 0.55 -9.08
N SER A 123 -22.43 -0.03 -9.45
CA SER A 123 -21.79 -1.15 -8.77
C SER A 123 -20.32 -1.22 -9.18
N ARG A 124 -19.52 -2.01 -8.45
CA ARG A 124 -18.10 -2.20 -8.78
C ARG A 124 -17.89 -2.82 -10.17
N ALA A 125 -18.78 -3.74 -10.57
CA ALA A 125 -18.75 -4.34 -11.91
C ALA A 125 -19.18 -3.32 -12.98
N SER A 126 -20.22 -2.54 -12.70
CA SER A 126 -20.72 -1.51 -13.62
C SER A 126 -19.69 -0.41 -13.88
N SER A 127 -18.97 0.05 -12.83
CA SER A 127 -17.85 0.97 -13.00
C SER A 127 -16.72 0.39 -13.84
N ARG A 128 -16.39 -0.90 -13.69
CA ARG A 128 -15.39 -1.55 -14.54
C ARG A 128 -15.84 -1.61 -15.99
N ASN A 129 -17.06 -2.08 -16.24
CA ASN A 129 -17.61 -2.15 -17.60
C ASN A 129 -17.67 -0.77 -18.27
N ALA A 130 -18.01 0.28 -17.52
CA ALA A 130 -17.99 1.65 -18.02
C ALA A 130 -16.57 2.11 -18.40
N ILE A 131 -15.57 1.80 -17.56
CA ILE A 131 -14.16 2.09 -17.86
C ILE A 131 -13.72 1.32 -19.12
N ASP A 132 -14.01 0.02 -19.18
CA ASP A 132 -13.61 -0.84 -20.29
C ASP A 132 -14.25 -0.40 -21.62
N LYS A 133 -15.52 0.05 -21.60
CA LYS A 133 -16.19 0.62 -22.77
C LYS A 133 -15.52 1.90 -23.27
N VAL A 134 -15.13 2.81 -22.37
CA VAL A 134 -14.43 4.04 -22.74
C VAL A 134 -13.02 3.72 -23.28
N LEU A 135 -12.31 2.77 -22.67
CA LEU A 135 -11.00 2.33 -23.16
C LEU A 135 -11.06 1.55 -24.48
N ALA A 136 -12.18 0.88 -24.77
CA ALA A 136 -12.39 0.24 -26.07
C ALA A 136 -12.56 1.27 -27.20
N LEU A 137 -13.14 2.43 -26.90
CA LEU A 137 -13.24 3.55 -27.85
C LEU A 137 -11.92 4.33 -27.96
N HIS A 138 -11.16 4.42 -26.86
CA HIS A 138 -9.89 5.15 -26.77
C HIS A 138 -8.78 4.27 -26.18
N PRO A 139 -8.16 3.37 -26.97
CA PRO A 139 -7.13 2.46 -26.48
C PRO A 139 -5.87 3.15 -25.94
N ASP A 140 -5.61 4.38 -26.40
CA ASP A 140 -4.46 5.19 -25.97
C ASP A 140 -4.67 5.87 -24.60
N TRP A 141 -5.88 5.80 -24.02
CA TRP A 141 -6.18 6.41 -22.74
C TRP A 141 -5.78 5.50 -21.58
N SER A 142 -5.47 6.12 -20.44
CA SER A 142 -5.21 5.36 -19.21
C SER A 142 -6.52 5.13 -18.44
N PRO A 143 -6.66 3.99 -17.74
CA PRO A 143 -7.79 3.78 -16.82
C PRO A 143 -7.95 4.90 -15.79
N ASP A 144 -6.83 5.46 -15.32
CA ASP A 144 -6.81 6.56 -14.36
C ASP A 144 -7.43 7.85 -14.92
N ALA A 145 -7.24 8.14 -16.21
CA ALA A 145 -7.88 9.27 -16.87
C ALA A 145 -9.42 9.15 -16.85
N VAL A 146 -9.93 7.94 -17.08
CA VAL A 146 -11.37 7.66 -17.05
C VAL A 146 -11.94 7.77 -15.64
N VAL A 147 -11.23 7.22 -14.64
CA VAL A 147 -11.60 7.38 -13.23
C VAL A 147 -11.58 8.85 -12.82
N TRP A 148 -10.58 9.61 -13.27
CA TRP A 148 -10.49 11.04 -12.99
C TRP A 148 -11.65 11.81 -13.62
N ARG A 149 -12.02 11.53 -14.88
CA ARG A 149 -13.19 12.15 -15.51
C ARG A 149 -14.47 11.82 -14.77
N ALA A 150 -14.66 10.55 -14.37
CA ALA A 150 -15.82 10.17 -13.57
C ALA A 150 -15.88 10.90 -12.21
N ARG A 151 -14.74 11.29 -11.62
CA ARG A 151 -14.71 12.19 -10.46
C ARG A 151 -15.11 13.62 -10.81
N VAL A 152 -14.62 14.16 -11.92
CA VAL A 152 -15.00 15.51 -12.41
C VAL A 152 -16.51 15.59 -12.70
N LEU A 153 -17.10 14.52 -13.21
CA LEU A 153 -18.54 14.40 -13.43
C LEU A 153 -19.35 14.16 -12.14
N GLY A 154 -18.72 14.08 -10.97
CA GLY A 154 -19.39 13.82 -9.69
C GLY A 154 -19.96 12.40 -9.55
N LEU A 155 -19.59 11.46 -10.43
CA LEU A 155 -20.10 10.08 -10.45
C LEU A 155 -19.38 9.18 -9.43
N THR A 156 -18.27 9.64 -8.88
CA THR A 156 -17.58 8.93 -7.80
C THR A 156 -18.26 9.29 -6.49
N GLN A 157 -18.92 8.32 -5.87
CA GLN A 157 -19.49 8.53 -4.54
C GLN A 157 -18.41 8.92 -3.55
N HIS A 158 -18.55 10.11 -2.97
CA HIS A 158 -17.87 10.44 -1.73
C HIS A 158 -18.39 9.47 -0.65
N ARG A 159 -17.48 8.92 0.16
CA ARG A 159 -17.92 8.11 1.31
C ARG A 159 -18.86 8.97 2.15
N ALA A 160 -20.05 8.45 2.43
CA ALA A 160 -21.08 9.13 3.22
C ALA A 160 -20.57 9.60 4.58
N THR A 161 -19.53 8.93 5.11
CA THR A 161 -18.77 9.39 6.26
C THR A 161 -17.28 9.46 5.91
N PRO A 162 -16.62 10.62 6.07
CA PRO A 162 -15.17 10.66 5.99
C PRO A 162 -14.60 9.75 7.09
N PRO A 163 -13.52 9.00 6.81
CA PRO A 163 -12.84 8.27 7.86
C PRO A 163 -12.44 9.27 8.95
N GLU A 164 -12.84 9.00 10.18
CA GLU A 164 -12.44 9.82 11.33
C GLU A 164 -10.89 9.97 11.31
N PRO A 165 -10.36 11.18 11.51
CA PRO A 165 -8.91 11.37 11.54
C PRO A 165 -8.29 10.58 12.69
N TRP A 166 -6.99 10.28 12.59
CA TRP A 166 -6.27 9.73 13.74
C TRP A 166 -6.02 10.84 14.75
N SER A 167 -6.53 10.68 15.97
CA SER A 167 -6.29 11.56 17.10
C SER A 167 -5.29 10.94 18.06
N SER A 168 -4.68 11.77 18.92
CA SER A 168 -3.75 11.29 19.96
C SER A 168 -4.42 10.28 20.91
N THR A 169 -5.71 10.45 21.19
CA THR A 169 -6.50 9.51 22.01
C THR A 169 -6.62 8.15 21.32
N LEU A 170 -6.89 8.13 20.00
CA LEU A 170 -6.94 6.89 19.24
C LEU A 170 -5.57 6.24 19.11
N ASP A 171 -4.49 7.01 19.01
CA ASP A 171 -3.14 6.47 19.03
C ASP A 171 -2.82 5.83 20.38
N HIS A 172 -3.15 6.49 21.49
CA HIS A 172 -2.96 5.91 22.82
C HIS A 172 -3.75 4.62 22.97
N TYR A 173 -5.03 4.62 22.55
CA TYR A 173 -5.85 3.41 22.61
C TYR A 173 -5.32 2.30 21.70
N LEU A 174 -4.80 2.64 20.51
CA LEU A 174 -4.09 1.70 19.64
C LEU A 174 -2.89 1.09 20.36
N LEU A 175 -2.03 1.91 20.98
CA LEU A 175 -0.83 1.44 21.69
C LEU A 175 -1.17 0.55 22.89
N CYS A 176 -2.28 0.80 23.59
CA CYS A 176 -2.78 -0.08 24.66
C CYS A 176 -3.21 -1.48 24.16
N LEU A 177 -3.36 -1.66 22.85
CA LEU A 177 -3.67 -2.96 22.23
C LEU A 177 -2.42 -3.68 21.71
N MET A 178 -1.23 -3.28 22.13
CA MET A 178 0.02 -3.97 21.80
C MET A 178 -0.06 -5.46 22.16
N GLY A 179 0.48 -6.32 21.30
CA GLY A 179 0.39 -7.78 21.43
C GLY A 179 -0.94 -8.40 20.96
N CYS A 180 -1.98 -7.59 20.69
CA CYS A 180 -3.21 -8.10 20.11
C CYS A 180 -3.05 -8.40 18.62
N GLN A 181 -3.79 -9.41 18.13
CA GLN A 181 -3.88 -9.69 16.70
C GLN A 181 -4.56 -8.53 15.95
N LEU A 182 -4.10 -8.24 14.73
CA LEU A 182 -4.59 -7.08 13.95
C LEU A 182 -6.12 -7.09 13.75
N GLU A 183 -6.72 -8.25 13.54
CA GLU A 183 -8.17 -8.37 13.36
C GLU A 183 -8.93 -7.91 14.62
N THR A 184 -8.43 -8.28 15.81
CA THR A 184 -8.97 -7.84 17.09
C THR A 184 -8.88 -6.32 17.24
N ILE A 185 -7.75 -5.74 16.83
CA ILE A 185 -7.53 -4.29 16.86
C ILE A 185 -8.48 -3.58 15.88
N ALA A 186 -8.62 -4.10 14.66
CA ALA A 186 -9.54 -3.58 13.65
C ALA A 186 -10.98 -3.55 14.13
N ARG A 187 -11.41 -4.62 14.80
CA ARG A 187 -12.76 -4.73 15.37
C ARG A 187 -12.98 -3.74 16.51
N ARG A 188 -12.00 -3.60 17.43
CA ARG A 188 -12.09 -2.67 18.57
C ARG A 188 -12.07 -1.20 18.16
N LEU A 189 -11.20 -0.84 17.21
CA LEU A 189 -11.08 0.53 16.70
C LEU A 189 -12.12 0.85 15.60
N LYS A 190 -12.90 -0.13 15.15
CA LYS A 190 -13.83 -0.03 14.00
C LYS A 190 -13.15 0.58 12.77
N ARG A 191 -11.90 0.21 12.52
CA ARG A 191 -11.07 0.71 11.42
C ARG A 191 -10.55 -0.43 10.56
N SER A 192 -10.27 -0.13 9.30
CA SER A 192 -9.68 -1.12 8.40
C SER A 192 -8.28 -1.50 8.84
N GLU A 193 -7.93 -2.76 8.65
CA GLU A 193 -6.59 -3.30 8.92
C GLU A 193 -5.48 -2.47 8.27
N GLN A 194 -5.70 -2.02 7.03
CA GLN A 194 -4.73 -1.20 6.30
C GLN A 194 -4.54 0.19 6.92
N SER A 195 -5.60 0.80 7.44
CA SER A 195 -5.52 2.08 8.14
C SER A 195 -4.67 1.96 9.40
N ILE A 196 -4.84 0.87 10.15
CA ILE A 196 -4.08 0.57 11.37
C ILE A 196 -2.60 0.31 11.04
N ILE A 197 -2.32 -0.56 10.06
CA ILE A 197 -0.93 -0.82 9.62
C ILE A 197 -0.24 0.48 9.17
N ALA A 198 -0.94 1.29 8.38
CA ALA A 198 -0.40 2.58 7.92
C ALA A 198 -0.13 3.53 9.09
N ARG A 199 -1.01 3.56 10.11
CA ARG A 199 -0.80 4.38 11.30
C ARG A 199 0.37 3.89 12.14
N LEU A 200 0.45 2.59 12.41
CA LEU A 200 1.56 1.98 13.16
C LEU A 200 2.92 2.29 12.51
N ARG A 201 3.02 2.17 11.18
CA ARG A 201 4.23 2.54 10.45
C ARG A 201 4.60 4.02 10.64
N ARG A 202 3.62 4.93 10.67
CA ARG A 202 3.87 6.37 10.94
C ARG A 202 4.28 6.64 12.37
N LEU A 203 3.85 5.81 13.32
CA LEU A 203 4.27 5.85 14.72
C LEU A 203 5.60 5.11 14.97
N GLY A 204 6.24 4.57 13.92
CA GLY A 204 7.52 3.85 14.03
C GLY A 204 7.42 2.37 14.39
N TRP A 205 6.21 1.82 14.47
CA TRP A 205 5.98 0.42 14.87
C TRP A 205 5.96 -0.53 13.68
N GLY A 206 6.57 -1.70 13.87
CA GLY A 206 6.67 -2.76 12.87
C GLY A 206 5.72 -3.93 13.14
N ALA A 207 6.10 -5.11 12.66
CA ALA A 207 5.33 -6.34 12.86
C ALA A 207 5.42 -6.89 14.30
N ASP A 208 6.41 -6.44 15.06
CA ASP A 208 6.60 -6.68 16.50
C ASP A 208 5.45 -6.16 17.36
N PHE A 209 4.78 -5.09 16.91
CA PHE A 209 3.64 -4.52 17.61
C PHE A 209 2.50 -5.52 17.89
N PHE A 210 2.27 -6.45 16.97
CA PHE A 210 1.21 -7.46 17.09
C PHE A 210 1.62 -8.66 17.94
N GLY A 211 2.80 -8.61 18.56
CA GLY A 211 3.38 -9.70 19.31
C GLY A 211 3.82 -10.86 18.42
N GLY A 212 4.01 -12.01 19.07
CA GLY A 212 4.48 -13.25 18.44
C GLY A 212 5.98 -13.27 18.16
N PHE A 213 6.46 -14.48 17.92
CA PHE A 213 7.88 -14.79 17.94
C PHE A 213 8.43 -14.91 16.52
N LYS A 214 9.66 -14.42 16.29
CA LYS A 214 10.37 -14.81 15.06
C LYS A 214 10.77 -16.28 15.20
N THR A 215 10.86 -16.96 14.05
CA THR A 215 11.33 -18.35 14.04
C THR A 215 12.73 -18.48 14.63
N LYS A 216 13.62 -17.51 14.35
CA LYS A 216 14.98 -17.50 14.91
C LYS A 216 14.99 -17.34 16.43
N ASP A 217 14.14 -16.47 16.96
CA ASP A 217 14.02 -16.26 18.41
C ASP A 217 13.59 -17.57 19.09
N LEU A 218 12.57 -18.27 18.56
CA LEU A 218 12.15 -19.57 19.10
C LEU A 218 13.20 -20.68 18.97
N VAL A 219 14.00 -20.67 17.90
CA VAL A 219 15.11 -21.61 17.72
C VAL A 219 16.14 -21.44 18.84
N LEU A 220 16.46 -20.18 19.20
CA LEU A 220 17.39 -19.86 20.27
C LEU A 220 16.78 -20.18 21.65
N ASP A 221 15.57 -19.69 21.91
CA ASP A 221 14.91 -19.82 23.20
C ASP A 221 14.60 -21.28 23.53
N LEU A 222 14.06 -22.05 22.58
CA LEU A 222 13.69 -23.45 22.78
C LEU A 222 14.82 -24.42 22.44
N ARG A 223 16.00 -23.93 22.03
CA ARG A 223 17.15 -24.74 21.60
C ARG A 223 16.79 -25.85 20.60
N VAL A 224 15.87 -25.56 19.68
CA VAL A 224 15.44 -26.48 18.62
C VAL A 224 15.92 -26.01 17.26
N SER A 225 16.06 -26.94 16.31
CA SER A 225 16.43 -26.58 14.94
C SER A 225 15.30 -25.83 14.21
N GLU A 226 15.67 -24.98 13.25
CA GLU A 226 14.69 -24.32 12.38
C GLU A 226 13.84 -25.34 11.59
N ALA A 227 14.43 -26.47 11.21
CA ALA A 227 13.73 -27.59 10.57
C ALA A 227 12.61 -28.17 11.46
N GLN A 228 12.81 -28.21 12.77
CA GLN A 228 11.84 -28.68 13.75
C GLN A 228 10.70 -27.67 13.92
N VAL A 229 11.00 -26.38 14.02
CA VAL A 229 9.97 -25.33 14.04
C VAL A 229 9.14 -25.35 12.75
N ASN A 230 9.78 -25.48 11.58
CA ASN A 230 9.09 -25.62 10.30
C ASN A 230 8.25 -26.90 10.21
N ARG A 231 8.67 -27.98 10.88
CA ARG A 231 7.89 -29.22 10.99
C ARG A 231 6.63 -28.99 11.82
N TRP A 232 6.70 -28.28 12.94
CA TRP A 232 5.54 -27.93 13.76
C TRP A 232 4.54 -27.05 13.00
N VAL A 233 5.04 -26.08 12.22
CA VAL A 233 4.21 -25.27 11.33
C VAL A 233 3.51 -26.15 10.28
N ARG A 234 4.23 -27.06 9.62
CA ARG A 234 3.63 -27.99 8.64
C ARG A 234 2.59 -28.93 9.24
N ARG A 235 2.78 -29.33 10.50
CA ARG A 235 1.83 -30.15 11.27
C ARG A 235 0.61 -29.35 11.76
N GLY A 236 0.63 -28.02 11.63
CA GLY A 236 -0.44 -27.15 12.07
C GLY A 236 -0.45 -26.85 13.57
N TRP A 237 0.65 -27.16 14.28
CA TRP A 237 0.79 -26.87 15.70
C TRP A 237 1.18 -25.41 15.97
N LEU A 238 1.94 -24.83 15.04
CA LEU A 238 2.30 -23.42 15.04
C LEU A 238 1.66 -22.72 13.86
N GLU A 239 1.07 -21.55 14.09
CA GLU A 239 0.48 -20.71 13.05
C GLU A 239 1.39 -19.52 12.77
N ARG A 240 1.68 -19.28 11.49
CA ARG A 240 2.41 -18.09 11.05
C ARG A 240 1.45 -17.04 10.54
N LYS A 241 1.39 -15.90 11.22
CA LYS A 241 0.69 -14.70 10.73
C LYS A 241 1.72 -13.62 10.44
N LYS A 242 1.76 -13.17 9.17
CA LYS A 242 2.68 -12.11 8.69
C LYS A 242 4.16 -12.39 9.01
N GLY A 243 4.58 -13.65 8.90
CA GLY A 243 5.96 -14.08 9.12
C GLY A 243 6.36 -14.29 10.58
N ARG A 244 5.44 -14.12 11.55
CA ARG A 244 5.67 -14.41 12.97
C ARG A 244 4.81 -15.57 13.45
N ILE A 245 5.34 -16.34 14.39
CA ILE A 245 4.61 -17.42 15.05
C ILE A 245 3.74 -16.81 16.15
N THR A 246 2.44 -17.10 16.11
CA THR A 246 1.50 -16.52 17.08
C THR A 246 1.71 -17.12 18.46
N GLU A 247 1.58 -16.28 19.49
CA GLU A 247 1.70 -16.73 20.89
C GLU A 247 0.66 -17.80 21.23
N ASP A 248 -0.57 -17.66 20.74
CA ASP A 248 -1.64 -18.65 20.95
C ASP A 248 -1.27 -20.04 20.43
N SER A 249 -0.65 -20.12 19.25
CA SER A 249 -0.22 -21.40 18.68
C SER A 249 0.96 -22.00 19.42
N LEU A 250 1.88 -21.17 19.93
CA LEU A 250 2.97 -21.63 20.78
C LEU A 250 2.47 -22.14 22.13
N ARG A 251 1.54 -21.41 22.77
CA ARG A 251 0.87 -21.84 24.00
C ARG A 251 0.14 -23.17 23.78
N TRP A 252 -0.51 -23.32 22.64
CA TRP A 252 -1.16 -24.59 22.25
C TRP A 252 -0.14 -25.73 22.14
N LEU A 253 0.99 -25.52 21.45
CA LEU A 253 2.09 -26.50 21.37
C LEU A 253 2.58 -26.90 22.77
N CYS A 254 2.81 -25.92 23.65
CA CYS A 254 3.31 -26.17 25.01
C CYS A 254 2.32 -26.95 25.89
N ARG A 255 1.02 -26.80 25.65
CA ARG A 255 -0.03 -27.52 26.37
C ARG A 255 -0.24 -28.94 25.86
N HIS A 256 -0.19 -29.16 24.55
CA HIS A 256 -0.62 -30.42 23.92
C HIS A 256 0.53 -31.31 23.44
N HIS A 257 1.70 -30.74 23.20
CA HIS A 257 2.90 -31.44 22.73
C HIS A 257 4.16 -31.04 23.53
N PRO A 258 4.12 -31.08 24.88
CA PRO A 258 5.29 -30.73 25.69
C PRO A 258 6.51 -31.61 25.37
N GLU A 259 6.30 -32.88 24.99
CA GLU A 259 7.35 -33.84 24.66
C GLU A 259 8.23 -33.45 23.47
N GLN A 260 7.75 -32.53 22.64
CA GLN A 260 8.49 -32.05 21.46
C GLN A 260 9.51 -30.98 21.82
N ILE A 261 9.40 -30.39 23.01
CA ILE A 261 10.28 -29.32 23.49
C ILE A 261 11.31 -29.95 24.43
N PRO A 262 12.62 -29.74 24.21
CA PRO A 262 13.67 -30.31 25.05
C PRO A 262 13.77 -29.55 26.40
N PHE A 263 12.70 -29.57 27.19
CA PHE A 263 12.48 -28.73 28.35
C PHE A 263 13.62 -28.79 29.38
N ASP A 264 14.09 -29.99 29.69
CA ASP A 264 15.13 -30.22 30.70
C ASP A 264 16.51 -29.67 30.26
N ALA A 265 16.72 -29.49 28.96
CA ALA A 265 17.95 -28.93 28.39
C ALA A 265 17.91 -27.40 28.24
N LEU A 266 16.79 -26.76 28.58
CA LEU A 266 16.62 -25.30 28.52
C LEU A 266 17.15 -24.63 29.78
N ALA A 267 17.49 -23.34 29.65
CA ALA A 267 17.88 -22.52 30.80
C ALA A 267 16.70 -22.39 31.79
N PRO A 268 16.96 -22.31 33.11
CA PRO A 268 15.91 -22.20 34.12
C PRO A 268 14.93 -21.04 33.88
N GLU A 269 15.42 -19.92 33.35
CA GLU A 269 14.61 -18.75 33.00
C GLU A 269 13.59 -19.08 31.90
N THR A 270 14.03 -19.79 30.86
CA THR A 270 13.17 -20.25 29.76
C THR A 270 12.16 -21.28 30.25
N GLN A 271 12.59 -22.21 31.12
CA GLN A 271 11.69 -23.19 31.73
C GLN A 271 10.57 -22.52 32.54
N ASN A 272 10.92 -21.50 33.32
CA ASN A 272 9.98 -20.71 34.10
C ASN A 272 9.02 -19.93 33.20
N TRP A 273 9.53 -19.30 32.13
CA TRP A 273 8.69 -18.62 31.16
C TRP A 273 7.69 -19.57 30.47
N LEU A 274 8.13 -20.77 30.06
CA LEU A 274 7.25 -21.78 29.47
C LEU A 274 6.14 -22.20 30.43
N LYS A 275 6.49 -22.43 31.70
CA LYS A 275 5.51 -22.79 32.74
C LYS A 275 4.55 -21.66 33.05
N LEU A 276 5.04 -20.44 33.27
CA LEU A 276 4.24 -19.32 33.77
C LEU A 276 3.42 -18.62 32.68
N SER A 277 3.98 -18.45 31.48
CA SER A 277 3.37 -17.67 30.40
C SER A 277 2.76 -18.52 29.28
N MET A 278 3.29 -19.73 29.05
CA MET A 278 2.87 -20.61 27.94
C MET A 278 2.11 -21.86 28.41
N ASP A 279 1.80 -21.98 29.70
CA ASP A 279 1.04 -23.09 30.29
C ASP A 279 1.60 -24.47 29.94
N TYR A 280 2.92 -24.56 29.88
CA TYR A 280 3.63 -25.79 29.55
C TYR A 280 3.20 -26.94 30.48
N GLY A 281 2.76 -28.05 29.89
CA GLY A 281 2.34 -29.24 30.63
C GLY A 281 1.02 -29.11 31.41
N ARG A 282 0.30 -27.98 31.31
CA ARG A 282 -1.01 -27.78 31.95
C ARG A 282 -2.21 -28.18 31.09
N GLY A 283 -1.99 -28.73 29.91
CA GLY A 283 -3.07 -29.17 29.01
C GLY A 283 -3.66 -30.50 29.46
N THR A 284 -4.99 -30.56 29.65
CA THR A 284 -5.72 -31.83 29.56
C THR A 284 -5.74 -32.26 28.10
N ALA A 285 -5.50 -33.54 27.84
CA ALA A 285 -5.45 -34.11 26.49
C ALA A 285 -6.85 -34.09 25.83
N VAL A 286 -7.27 -32.93 25.33
CA VAL A 286 -8.48 -32.81 24.51
C VAL A 286 -8.07 -33.05 23.06
N ARG A 287 -8.38 -34.25 22.57
CA ARG A 287 -8.41 -34.54 21.14
C ARG A 287 -9.50 -33.67 20.51
N HIS A 288 -9.16 -32.77 19.61
CA HIS A 288 -10.15 -32.37 18.60
C HIS A 288 -9.56 -31.99 17.25
N GLY A 289 -10.08 -32.68 16.23
CA GLY A 289 -10.74 -31.97 15.14
C GLY A 289 -9.82 -31.32 14.14
N GLY A 290 -8.97 -32.12 13.51
CA GLY A 290 -8.41 -31.76 12.22
C GLY A 290 -9.52 -31.30 11.29
N ARG A 291 -9.38 -30.06 10.81
CA ARG A 291 -10.16 -29.43 9.76
C ARG A 291 -10.41 -30.44 8.63
N LYS A 292 -11.62 -31.02 8.57
CA LYS A 292 -12.06 -31.84 7.44
C LYS A 292 -11.98 -30.94 6.20
N LYS A 293 -10.97 -31.21 5.37
CA LYS A 293 -10.91 -30.76 3.99
C LYS A 293 -12.17 -31.32 3.32
N LYS A 294 -13.13 -30.45 3.02
CA LYS A 294 -14.32 -30.79 2.24
C LYS A 294 -13.83 -31.19 0.84
N SER A 295 -13.57 -32.47 0.64
CA SER A 295 -13.41 -33.05 -0.69
C SER A 295 -14.80 -33.08 -1.32
N ALA A 296 -15.08 -32.06 -2.14
CA ALA A 296 -16.09 -32.16 -3.17
C ALA A 296 -15.53 -33.07 -4.26
N ALA A 297 -15.98 -34.32 -4.30
CA ALA A 297 -16.03 -35.19 -5.49
C ALA A 297 -16.52 -36.59 -5.10
N SER A 298 -17.84 -36.79 -5.03
CA SER A 298 -18.49 -38.04 -5.47
C SER A 298 -20.01 -37.84 -5.50
N GLU A 299 -20.50 -37.15 -6.52
CA GLU A 299 -21.86 -37.34 -7.01
C GLU A 299 -21.75 -37.45 -8.53
N ALA A 300 -21.78 -38.69 -9.02
CA ALA A 300 -22.19 -39.02 -10.36
C ALA A 300 -23.25 -40.13 -10.22
N PRO A 301 -24.40 -40.00 -10.93
CA PRO A 301 -25.56 -40.86 -10.71
C PRO A 301 -25.37 -42.21 -11.41
N ASP A 302 -25.65 -43.28 -10.68
CA ASP A 302 -25.73 -44.64 -11.22
C ASP A 302 -27.05 -44.79 -11.98
N ALA A 303 -26.94 -44.77 -13.30
CA ALA A 303 -28.02 -45.04 -14.23
C ALA A 303 -27.74 -46.36 -14.95
N ARG A 304 -28.75 -47.24 -14.90
CA ARG A 304 -29.02 -48.40 -15.76
C ARG A 304 -28.39 -49.74 -15.34
N ARG A 305 -29.23 -50.60 -14.76
CA ARG A 305 -29.54 -51.94 -15.31
C ARG A 305 -30.70 -52.59 -14.53
N ARG A 306 -31.92 -52.45 -15.05
CA ARG A 306 -32.92 -53.52 -14.98
C ARG A 306 -33.29 -53.88 -16.40
N GLN A 307 -32.61 -54.91 -16.90
CA GLN A 307 -33.04 -55.62 -18.09
C GLN A 307 -34.29 -56.41 -17.71
N PHE A 308 -35.36 -56.11 -18.45
CA PHE A 308 -36.35 -57.09 -18.87
C PHE A 308 -35.61 -58.27 -19.51
N ASP A 309 -35.92 -59.48 -19.08
CA ASP A 309 -36.05 -60.59 -20.02
C ASP A 309 -37.25 -61.42 -19.57
N GLY A 310 -38.21 -61.52 -20.48
CA GLY A 310 -39.36 -62.40 -20.35
C GLY A 310 -39.04 -63.73 -21.02
N SER A 311 -39.74 -64.77 -20.57
CA SER A 311 -40.33 -65.86 -21.36
C SER A 311 -40.19 -67.23 -20.70
N ILE A 312 -41.29 -67.98 -20.78
CA ILE A 312 -41.46 -69.44 -20.68
C ILE A 312 -41.64 -69.92 -19.21
N THR A 313 -42.75 -70.52 -18.78
CA THR A 313 -43.59 -71.59 -19.35
C THR A 313 -44.87 -71.73 -18.51
N GLY A 314 -45.97 -72.23 -19.10
CA GLY A 314 -47.09 -72.83 -18.38
C GLY A 314 -48.45 -72.25 -18.72
#